data_AF-A0A6S7FXK5-F1
#
_entry.id   AF-A0A6S7FXK5-F1
#
_cell.length_a   1.000
_cell.length_b   1.000
_cell.length_c   1.000
_cell.angle_alpha   90.00
_cell.angle_beta   90.00
_cell.angle_gamma   90.00
#
_symmetry.space_group_name_H-M   'P 1'
#
loop_
_entity.id
_entity.type
_entity.pdbx_description
1 polymer ?
#
loop_
_entity_poly.entity_id
_entity_poly.type
_entity_poly.pdbx_seq_one_letter_code
_entity_poly.pdbx_strand_id
1 'polypeptide(L)'
;METACFTYEGLPVLMNQQPCDYKPPVWILGKQYDGKYDEIQNAVKACLWFTYRKGFPAIGGTGPSSDSGWGCMLRSGQMILAEALLRRHLGRDWTWNPQEKNMKYMMVLKSFLDKKDSFYSIHQIAQMGVSEGKAIGSWFGPNTVSQVLR
;
A
#
# COMPACT_ATOMS: atom_id res chain seq x y z
N MET A 1 16.37 -7.62 12.41
CA MET A 1 16.47 -7.66 10.94
C MET A 1 15.19 -7.12 10.36
N GLU A 2 15.22 -5.89 9.86
CA GLU A 2 14.08 -5.19 9.30
C GLU A 2 13.64 -5.89 8.02
N THR A 3 12.47 -6.53 8.04
CA THR A 3 11.80 -7.00 6.83
C THR A 3 11.26 -5.78 6.10
N ALA A 4 12.18 -5.06 5.46
CA ALA A 4 11.89 -3.87 4.69
C ALA A 4 10.87 -4.19 3.60
N CYS A 5 10.09 -3.17 3.26
CA CYS A 5 9.17 -3.18 2.15
C CYS A 5 9.97 -3.29 0.82
N PHE A 6 10.55 -4.46 0.50
CA PHE A 6 11.16 -4.73 -0.80
C PHE A 6 10.09 -4.73 -1.89
N THR A 7 9.96 -3.60 -2.57
CA THR A 7 9.29 -3.49 -3.85
C THR A 7 10.00 -4.41 -4.85
N TYR A 8 9.27 -5.24 -5.58
CA TYR A 8 9.77 -6.22 -6.56
C TYR A 8 10.99 -5.74 -7.37
N GLU A 9 11.97 -6.62 -7.55
CA GLU A 9 13.24 -6.44 -8.27
C GLU A 9 13.08 -6.12 -9.79
N GLY A 10 11.86 -5.93 -10.30
CA GLY A 10 11.58 -5.59 -11.71
C GLY A 10 10.98 -4.20 -11.96
N LEU A 11 10.55 -3.47 -10.93
CA LEU A 11 9.92 -2.13 -11.09
C LEU A 11 10.84 -0.90 -11.14
N PRO A 12 12.09 -0.91 -10.65
CA PRO A 12 12.96 0.26 -10.76
C PRO A 12 13.20 0.71 -12.21
N VAL A 13 13.22 -0.24 -13.16
CA VAL A 13 13.47 0.04 -14.59
C VAL A 13 12.27 0.73 -15.23
N LEU A 14 11.05 0.31 -14.90
CA LEU A 14 9.82 0.88 -15.48
C LEU A 14 9.47 2.25 -14.90
N MET A 15 9.78 2.50 -13.62
CA MET A 15 9.48 3.79 -12.98
C MET A 15 10.29 4.96 -13.53
N ASN A 16 11.44 4.71 -14.18
CA ASN A 16 12.32 5.75 -14.71
C ASN A 16 12.13 6.01 -16.22
N GLN A 17 11.23 5.29 -16.88
CA GLN A 17 10.97 5.46 -18.31
C GLN A 17 9.70 6.27 -18.53
N GLN A 18 9.86 7.45 -19.14
CA GLN A 18 8.74 8.22 -19.62
C GLN A 18 7.98 7.40 -20.67
N PRO A 19 6.66 7.17 -20.50
CA PRO A 19 5.87 6.49 -21.53
C PRO A 19 5.92 7.26 -22.85
N CYS A 20 6.11 6.55 -23.96
CA CYS A 20 6.26 7.15 -25.28
C CYS A 20 5.01 7.95 -25.72
N ASP A 21 3.83 7.58 -25.20
CA ASP A 21 2.53 8.05 -25.70
C ASP A 21 1.65 8.77 -24.64
N TYR A 22 2.22 9.31 -23.56
CA TYR A 22 1.38 10.00 -22.56
C TYR A 22 0.80 11.33 -23.12
N LYS A 23 -0.50 11.55 -22.88
CA LYS A 23 -1.22 12.76 -23.34
C LYS A 23 -1.80 13.51 -22.13
N PRO A 24 -1.40 14.77 -21.89
CA PRO A 24 -2.03 15.61 -20.88
C PRO A 24 -3.50 15.95 -21.22
N PRO A 25 -4.35 16.23 -20.21
CA PRO A 25 -4.01 16.25 -18.79
C PRO A 25 -4.00 14.85 -18.16
N VAL A 26 -3.09 14.64 -17.19
CA VAL A 26 -3.03 13.41 -16.38
C VAL A 26 -3.70 13.68 -15.03
N TRP A 27 -4.61 12.81 -14.61
CA TRP A 27 -5.32 12.94 -13.33
C TRP A 27 -4.82 11.91 -12.33
N ILE A 28 -4.31 12.38 -11.19
CA ILE A 28 -3.88 11.51 -10.09
C ILE A 28 -4.71 11.83 -8.85
N LEU A 29 -5.62 10.91 -8.53
CA LEU A 29 -6.49 10.92 -7.35
C LEU A 29 -7.35 12.18 -7.18
N GLY A 30 -7.59 12.94 -8.26
CA GLY A 30 -8.32 14.22 -8.26
C GLY A 30 -7.47 15.48 -8.46
N LYS A 31 -6.16 15.36 -8.72
CA LYS A 31 -5.29 16.50 -9.12
C LYS A 31 -4.90 16.35 -10.59
N GLN A 32 -5.05 17.42 -11.34
CA GLN A 32 -4.67 17.51 -12.76
C GLN A 32 -3.19 17.88 -12.88
N TYR A 33 -2.50 17.27 -13.85
CA TYR A 33 -1.12 17.57 -14.21
C TYR A 33 -1.03 17.84 -15.71
N ASP A 34 -0.35 18.92 -16.08
CA ASP A 34 -0.26 19.42 -17.46
C ASP A 34 0.80 18.70 -18.30
N GLY A 35 1.30 17.57 -17.83
CA GLY A 35 2.23 16.71 -18.58
C GLY A 35 3.69 16.78 -18.15
N LYS A 36 4.06 17.58 -17.16
CA LYS A 36 5.42 17.51 -16.62
C LYS A 36 5.65 16.17 -15.93
N TYR A 37 6.43 15.30 -16.57
CA TYR A 37 6.59 13.91 -16.14
C TYR A 37 7.17 13.79 -14.72
N ASP A 38 8.12 14.66 -14.34
CA ASP A 38 8.67 14.67 -12.98
C ASP A 38 7.60 14.95 -11.91
N GLU A 39 6.65 15.85 -12.17
CA GLU A 39 5.54 16.15 -11.25
C GLU A 39 4.60 14.95 -11.11
N ILE A 40 4.33 14.26 -12.23
CA ILE A 40 3.53 13.02 -12.27
C ILE A 40 4.24 11.90 -11.49
N GLN A 41 5.55 11.71 -11.73
CA GLN A 41 6.34 10.71 -11.01
C GLN A 41 6.39 11.01 -9.51
N ASN A 42 6.58 12.26 -9.11
CA ASN A 42 6.60 12.65 -7.70
C ASN A 42 5.23 12.40 -7.04
N ALA A 43 4.13 12.68 -7.75
CA ALA A 43 2.79 12.38 -7.26
C ALA A 43 2.55 10.87 -7.05
N VAL A 44 3.03 10.03 -7.98
CA VAL A 44 2.93 8.56 -7.85
C VAL A 44 3.85 8.04 -6.74
N LYS A 45 5.08 8.55 -6.63
CA LYS A 45 6.05 8.15 -5.59
C LYS A 45 5.59 8.52 -4.17
N ALA A 46 4.73 9.54 -4.03
CA ALA A 46 4.14 9.90 -2.75
C ALA A 46 3.08 8.90 -2.25
N CYS A 47 2.50 8.09 -3.13
CA CYS A 47 1.55 7.06 -2.76
C CYS A 47 2.24 5.90 -2.03
N LEU A 48 1.72 5.50 -0.87
CA LEU A 48 2.19 4.30 -0.19
C LEU A 48 1.82 3.06 -0.99
N TRP A 49 2.84 2.31 -1.39
CA TRP A 49 2.69 1.12 -2.22
C TRP A 49 2.94 -0.15 -1.40
N PHE A 50 1.93 -1.01 -1.35
CA PHE A 50 2.01 -2.30 -0.67
C PHE A 50 1.95 -3.44 -1.69
N THR A 51 2.89 -4.37 -1.56
CA THR A 51 3.03 -5.53 -2.45
C THR A 51 2.96 -6.81 -1.65
N TYR A 52 2.92 -7.94 -2.36
CA TYR A 52 3.18 -9.23 -1.74
C TYR A 52 4.49 -9.24 -0.96
N ARG A 53 4.46 -9.96 0.15
CA ARG A 53 5.55 -10.13 1.10
C ARG A 53 5.70 -11.61 1.44
N LYS A 54 6.90 -12.00 1.85
CA LYS A 54 7.26 -13.35 2.28
C LYS A 54 8.15 -13.27 3.51
N GLY A 55 8.10 -14.29 4.36
CA GLY A 55 8.91 -14.36 5.58
C GLY A 55 8.41 -13.47 6.72
N PHE A 56 7.17 -12.99 6.66
CA PHE A 56 6.53 -12.35 7.82
C PHE A 56 6.08 -13.41 8.85
N PRO A 57 5.86 -13.06 10.12
CA PRO A 57 5.41 -14.01 11.15
C PRO A 57 4.14 -14.74 10.73
N ALA A 58 4.03 -16.05 10.97
CA ALA A 58 2.85 -16.82 10.56
C ALA A 58 1.53 -16.20 11.09
N ILE A 59 0.57 -15.97 10.19
CA ILE A 59 -0.77 -15.46 10.53
C ILE A 59 -1.47 -16.50 11.41
N GLY A 60 -2.02 -16.09 12.55
CA GLY A 60 -2.60 -17.02 13.53
C GLY A 60 -1.61 -18.00 14.19
N GLY A 61 -0.30 -17.84 13.97
CA GLY A 61 0.75 -18.71 14.53
C GLY A 61 1.10 -19.93 13.68
N THR A 62 0.16 -20.44 12.90
CA THR A 62 0.35 -21.62 12.02
C THR A 62 -0.05 -21.39 10.56
N GLY A 63 -0.66 -20.25 10.25
CA GLY A 63 -1.09 -19.90 8.90
C GLY A 63 0.05 -19.41 8.00
N PRO A 64 -0.29 -18.81 6.85
CA PRO A 64 0.70 -18.37 5.86
C PRO A 64 1.73 -17.39 6.43
N SER A 65 2.96 -17.48 5.90
CA SER A 65 4.06 -16.51 6.09
C SER A 65 4.37 -15.72 4.81
N SER A 66 3.51 -15.85 3.80
CA SER A 66 3.52 -15.12 2.55
C SER A 66 2.08 -14.88 2.09
N ASP A 67 1.83 -13.71 1.50
CA ASP A 67 0.53 -13.37 0.90
C ASP A 67 0.50 -13.51 -0.62
N SER A 68 1.58 -14.05 -1.19
CA SER A 68 1.70 -14.30 -2.63
C SER A 68 0.59 -15.25 -3.11
N GLY A 69 -0.14 -14.84 -4.14
CA GLY A 69 -1.21 -15.65 -4.75
C GLY A 69 -2.60 -15.50 -4.11
N TRP A 70 -2.76 -14.68 -3.06
CA TRP A 70 -4.08 -14.45 -2.44
C TRP A 70 -4.28 -13.07 -1.83
N GLY A 71 -3.21 -12.36 -1.46
CA GLY A 71 -3.26 -11.09 -0.75
C GLY A 71 -3.55 -9.85 -1.61
N CYS A 72 -3.72 -9.96 -2.93
CA CYS A 72 -3.74 -8.79 -3.83
C CYS A 72 -4.79 -7.75 -3.44
N MET A 73 -6.03 -8.18 -3.16
CA MET A 73 -7.09 -7.28 -2.77
C MET A 73 -6.87 -6.68 -1.37
N LEU A 74 -6.23 -7.43 -0.47
CA LEU A 74 -5.87 -6.93 0.86
C LEU A 74 -4.82 -5.82 0.73
N ARG A 75 -3.81 -6.00 -0.13
CA ARG A 75 -2.81 -4.96 -0.44
C ARG A 75 -3.43 -3.74 -1.11
N SER A 76 -4.37 -3.91 -2.03
CA SER A 76 -5.15 -2.81 -2.60
C SER A 76 -5.94 -2.04 -1.54
N GLY A 77 -6.56 -2.76 -0.59
CA GLY A 77 -7.22 -2.17 0.58
C GLY A 77 -6.26 -1.37 1.46
N GLN A 78 -5.07 -1.90 1.72
CA GLN A 78 -4.02 -1.17 2.44
C GLN A 78 -3.63 0.12 1.71
N MET A 79 -3.46 0.09 0.38
CA MET A 79 -3.07 1.27 -0.40
C MET A 79 -4.13 2.39 -0.34
N ILE A 80 -5.40 2.05 -0.55
CA ILE A 80 -6.47 3.07 -0.52
C ILE A 80 -6.70 3.63 0.88
N LEU A 81 -6.59 2.80 1.93
CA LEU A 81 -6.69 3.28 3.31
C LEU A 81 -5.47 4.12 3.70
N ALA A 82 -4.27 3.71 3.30
CA ALA A 82 -3.06 4.49 3.55
C ALA A 82 -3.14 5.87 2.89
N GLU A 83 -3.63 5.96 1.64
CA GLU A 83 -3.89 7.24 0.98
C GLU A 83 -4.88 8.10 1.77
N ALA A 84 -5.96 7.51 2.30
CA ALA A 84 -6.91 8.24 3.15
C ALA A 84 -6.25 8.76 4.44
N LEU A 85 -5.38 7.96 5.08
CA LEU A 85 -4.64 8.35 6.27
C LEU A 85 -3.58 9.42 5.97
N LEU A 86 -2.85 9.31 4.86
CA LEU A 86 -1.91 10.35 4.41
C LEU A 86 -2.66 11.68 4.23
N ARG A 87 -3.81 11.70 3.54
CA ARG A 87 -4.63 12.91 3.40
C ARG A 87 -5.09 13.47 4.74
N ARG A 88 -5.53 12.60 5.65
CA ARG A 88 -5.99 13.01 6.99
C ARG A 88 -4.87 13.65 7.82
N HIS A 89 -3.66 13.10 7.76
CA HIS A 89 -2.58 13.50 8.67
C HIS A 89 -1.59 14.52 8.07
N LEU A 90 -1.35 14.46 6.76
CA LEU A 90 -0.36 15.26 6.04
C LEU A 90 -1.00 16.26 5.07
N GLY A 91 -2.24 16.03 4.64
CA GLY A 91 -2.94 16.85 3.65
C GLY A 91 -2.74 16.37 2.22
N ARG A 92 -3.52 16.93 1.30
CA ARG A 92 -3.57 16.51 -0.11
C ARG A 92 -2.33 16.90 -0.92
N ASP A 93 -1.73 18.04 -0.58
CA ASP A 93 -0.58 18.62 -1.30
C ASP A 93 0.76 18.22 -0.70
N TRP A 94 0.76 17.32 0.28
CA TRP A 94 2.00 16.77 0.81
C TRP A 94 2.75 15.96 -0.27
N THR A 95 4.07 16.12 -0.31
CA THR A 95 4.97 15.39 -1.19
C THR A 95 5.93 14.52 -0.38
N TRP A 96 6.34 13.40 -0.95
CA TRP A 96 7.29 12.51 -0.30
C TRP A 96 8.73 12.89 -0.67
N ASN A 97 9.57 13.01 0.36
CA ASN A 97 11.00 13.23 0.24
C ASN A 97 11.74 12.15 1.05
N PRO A 98 12.52 11.25 0.42
CA PRO A 98 13.23 10.18 1.12
C PRO A 98 14.27 10.67 2.14
N GLN A 99 14.76 11.89 2.01
CA GLN A 99 15.71 12.49 2.94
C GLN A 99 15.03 13.13 4.16
N GLU A 100 13.71 13.37 4.10
CA GLU A 100 12.96 14.00 5.19
C GLU A 100 12.37 12.96 6.15
N LYS A 101 12.67 13.11 7.44
CA LYS A 101 12.06 12.27 8.49
C LYS A 101 10.74 12.89 8.97
N ASN A 102 9.66 12.63 8.24
CA ASN A 102 8.33 13.08 8.64
C ASN A 102 7.66 12.10 9.63
N MET A 103 7.46 12.52 10.87
CA MET A 103 6.90 11.68 11.95
C MET A 103 5.49 11.15 11.64
N LYS A 104 4.63 11.97 11.00
CA LYS A 104 3.26 11.57 10.66
C LYS A 104 3.26 10.53 9.54
N TYR A 105 4.10 10.72 8.51
CA TYR A 105 4.31 9.70 7.47
C TYR A 105 4.78 8.37 8.08
N MET A 106 5.77 8.41 8.98
CA MET A 106 6.27 7.21 9.64
C MET A 106 5.21 6.53 10.51
N MET A 107 4.33 7.29 11.16
CA MET A 107 3.19 6.74 11.90
C MET A 107 2.22 6.00 10.98
N VAL A 108 1.84 6.61 9.85
CA VAL A 108 0.97 5.96 8.86
C VAL A 108 1.64 4.70 8.33
N LEU A 109 2.87 4.78 7.84
CA LEU A 109 3.62 3.63 7.30
C LEU A 109 3.71 2.48 8.31
N LYS A 110 4.05 2.78 9.57
CA LYS A 110 4.14 1.77 10.63
C LYS A 110 2.83 1.03 10.88
N SER A 111 1.69 1.65 10.60
CA SER A 111 0.37 1.04 10.79
C SER A 111 0.11 -0.11 9.81
N PHE A 112 0.88 -0.23 8.72
CA PHE A 112 0.70 -1.24 7.67
C PHE A 112 1.82 -2.29 7.60
N LEU A 113 2.80 -2.26 8.51
CA LEU A 113 3.87 -3.26 8.52
C LEU A 113 3.28 -4.67 8.67
N ASP A 114 3.94 -5.68 8.09
CA ASP A 114 3.51 -7.08 8.18
C ASP A 114 3.87 -7.70 9.55
N LYS A 115 3.32 -7.08 10.60
CA LYS A 115 3.45 -7.50 11.99
C LYS A 115 2.08 -7.49 12.66
N LYS A 116 1.88 -8.45 13.56
CA LYS A 116 0.60 -8.62 14.27
C LYS A 116 0.19 -7.40 15.11
N ASP A 117 1.14 -6.59 15.54
CA ASP A 117 0.92 -5.36 16.34
C ASP A 117 0.59 -4.12 15.49
N SER A 118 0.66 -4.21 14.16
CA SER A 118 0.33 -3.10 13.26
C SER A 118 -1.14 -3.16 12.86
N PHE A 119 -1.86 -2.05 13.06
CA PHE A 119 -3.33 -1.96 12.97
C PHE A 119 -3.90 -2.51 11.66
N TYR A 120 -3.27 -2.19 10.54
CA TYR A 120 -3.72 -2.54 9.19
C TYR A 120 -2.74 -3.49 8.50
N SER A 121 -2.03 -4.31 9.28
CA SER A 121 -1.17 -5.37 8.75
C SER A 121 -1.95 -6.41 7.96
N ILE A 122 -1.25 -7.15 7.11
CA ILE A 122 -1.83 -8.33 6.45
C ILE A 122 -2.39 -9.35 7.47
N HIS A 123 -1.77 -9.42 8.66
CA HIS A 123 -2.24 -10.26 9.77
C HIS A 123 -3.61 -9.83 10.26
N GLN A 124 -3.79 -8.55 10.58
CA GLN A 124 -5.04 -8.02 11.11
C GLN A 124 -6.16 -8.10 10.06
N ILE A 125 -5.87 -7.74 8.81
CA ILE A 125 -6.86 -7.80 7.72
C ILE A 125 -7.30 -9.24 7.45
N ALA A 126 -6.36 -10.18 7.35
CA ALA A 126 -6.70 -11.59 7.11
C ALA A 126 -7.46 -12.21 8.29
N GLN A 127 -7.08 -11.88 9.52
CA GLN A 127 -7.73 -12.39 10.73
C GLN A 127 -9.14 -11.81 10.90
N MET A 128 -9.33 -10.51 10.65
CA MET A 128 -10.64 -9.86 10.68
C MET A 128 -11.53 -10.37 9.55
N GLY A 129 -10.98 -10.74 8.38
CA GLY A 129 -11.76 -11.38 7.31
C GLY A 129 -12.50 -12.65 7.74
N VAL A 130 -12.05 -13.33 8.79
CA VAL A 130 -12.75 -14.50 9.35
C VAL A 130 -14.13 -14.11 9.87
N SER A 131 -14.31 -12.92 10.46
CA SER A 131 -15.64 -12.45 10.88
C SER A 131 -16.56 -12.15 9.69
N GLU A 132 -15.99 -11.85 8.53
CA GLU A 132 -16.70 -11.66 7.25
C GLU A 132 -16.87 -12.98 6.46
N GLY A 133 -16.65 -14.14 7.10
CA GLY A 133 -16.79 -15.46 6.47
C GLY A 133 -15.68 -15.80 5.48
N LYS A 134 -14.52 -15.13 5.55
CA LYS A 134 -13.35 -15.43 4.72
C LYS A 134 -12.28 -16.16 5.51
N ALA A 135 -11.93 -17.36 5.07
CA ALA A 135 -10.78 -18.08 5.61
C ALA A 135 -9.47 -17.31 5.34
N ILE A 136 -8.49 -17.44 6.24
CA ILE A 136 -7.14 -16.92 6.01
C ILE A 136 -6.56 -17.57 4.76
N GLY A 137 -5.98 -16.78 3.87
CA GLY A 137 -5.48 -17.26 2.57
C GLY A 137 -6.50 -17.18 1.43
N SER A 138 -7.74 -16.78 1.71
CA SER A 138 -8.76 -16.62 0.67
C SER A 138 -8.73 -15.23 0.02
N TRP A 139 -9.25 -15.17 -1.20
CA TRP A 139 -9.31 -13.94 -1.98
C TRP A 139 -10.49 -13.07 -1.51
N PHE A 140 -10.25 -11.77 -1.37
CA PHE A 140 -11.30 -10.81 -1.03
C PHE A 140 -11.83 -10.14 -2.30
N GLY A 141 -13.10 -9.78 -2.27
CA GLY A 141 -13.66 -8.77 -3.17
C GLY A 141 -13.56 -7.36 -2.56
N PRO A 142 -13.79 -6.30 -3.35
CA PRO A 142 -13.72 -4.92 -2.88
C PRO A 142 -14.62 -4.61 -1.67
N ASN A 143 -15.84 -5.16 -1.63
CA ASN A 143 -16.75 -4.96 -0.50
C ASN A 143 -16.18 -5.58 0.79
N THR A 144 -15.70 -6.82 0.72
CA THR A 144 -15.17 -7.51 1.91
C THR A 144 -13.98 -6.79 2.51
N VAL A 145 -13.00 -6.37 1.68
CA VAL A 145 -11.86 -5.62 2.21
C VAL A 145 -12.30 -4.28 2.81
N SER A 146 -13.31 -3.63 2.23
CA SER A 146 -13.85 -2.38 2.79
C SER A 146 -14.53 -2.59 4.15
N GLN A 147 -15.27 -3.68 4.35
CA GLN A 147 -15.87 -4.00 5.65
C GLN A 147 -14.84 -4.35 6.70
N VAL A 148 -13.79 -5.08 6.32
CA VAL A 148 -12.67 -5.42 7.21
C VAL A 148 -11.89 -4.18 7.68
N LEU A 149 -11.83 -3.14 6.84
CA LEU A 149 -11.11 -1.89 7.15
C LEU A 149 -11.98 -0.83 7.87
N ARG A 150 -13.28 -1.09 8.05
CA ARG A 150 -14.25 -0.16 8.67
C ARG A 150 -14.10 -0.13 10.19
#